data_AF-A0A7Y9UIA3-F1
#
_entry.id   AF-A0A7Y9UIA3-F1
#
_cell.length_a   1.000
_cell.length_b   1.000
_cell.length_c   1.000
_cell.angle_alpha   90.00
_cell.angle_beta   90.00
_cell.angle_gamma   90.00
#
_symmetry.space_group_name_H-M   'P 1'
#
loop_
_entity.id
_entity.type
_entity.pdbx_description
1 polymer ?
#
loop_
_entity_poly.entity_id
_entity_poly.type
_entity_poly.pdbx_seq_one_letter_code
_entity_poly.pdbx_strand_id
1 'polypeptide(L)'
;MRDRLWLMLGFVVVRPFVKKIGISLAPFTLALVLGNRAEDAFRLSMIGSGGDLRVFWSNGLVGSITTLAIVLPFWPVIDGMLSRVGWTQRTRTTLQPK
;
A
#
# COMPACT_ATOMS: atom_id res chain seq x y z
N MET A 1 25.32 -4.62 -32.72
CA MET A 1 25.94 -3.62 -31.81
C MET A 1 25.22 -2.27 -31.83
N ARG A 2 24.78 -1.76 -32.99
CA ARG A 2 24.07 -0.47 -33.12
C ARG A 2 22.65 -0.49 -32.55
N ASP A 3 21.98 -1.63 -32.67
CA ASP A 3 20.65 -1.99 -32.18
C ASP A 3 20.51 -1.85 -30.65
N ARG A 4 21.51 -2.30 -29.89
CA ARG A 4 21.50 -2.22 -28.41
C ARG A 4 21.70 -0.79 -27.89
N LEU A 5 22.38 0.05 -28.67
CA LEU A 5 22.64 1.44 -28.31
C LEU A 5 21.34 2.27 -28.26
N TRP A 6 20.41 2.00 -29.17
CA TRP A 6 19.09 2.62 -29.18
C TRP A 6 18.27 2.26 -27.94
N LEU A 7 18.32 1.00 -27.50
CA LEU A 7 17.68 0.57 -26.25
C LEU A 7 18.33 1.25 -25.04
N MET A 8 19.67 1.34 -24.99
CA MET A 8 20.39 2.00 -23.90
C MET A 8 20.04 3.50 -23.81
N LEU A 9 19.97 4.20 -24.94
CA LEU A 9 19.55 5.61 -25.00
C LEU A 9 18.08 5.78 -24.57
N GLY A 10 17.19 4.88 -24.97
CA GLY A 10 15.81 4.86 -24.50
C GLY A 10 15.71 4.70 -22.97
N PHE A 11 16.52 3.81 -22.38
CA PHE A 11 16.59 3.63 -20.93
C PHE A 11 17.13 4.85 -20.18
N VAL A 12 17.91 5.75 -20.81
CA VAL A 12 18.35 7.02 -20.21
C VAL A 12 17.20 8.03 -20.16
N VAL A 13 16.34 8.05 -21.18
CA VAL A 13 15.18 8.96 -21.25
C VAL A 13 14.04 8.49 -20.35
N VAL A 14 13.80 7.18 -20.24
CA VAL A 14 12.69 6.62 -19.43
C VAL A 14 12.98 6.66 -17.92
N ARG A 15 14.23 6.48 -17.49
CA ARG A 15 14.63 6.49 -16.06
C ARG A 15 14.18 7.74 -15.28
N PRO A 16 14.34 8.98 -15.79
CA PRO A 16 13.92 10.18 -15.06
C PRO A 16 12.40 10.29 -14.92
N PHE A 17 11.60 9.69 -15.81
CA PHE A 17 10.15 9.62 -15.63
C PHE A 17 9.79 8.80 -14.39
N VAL A 18 10.40 7.62 -14.20
CA VAL A 18 10.15 6.79 -13.01
C VAL A 18 10.60 7.50 -11.72
N LYS A 19 11.72 8.24 -11.76
CA LYS A 19 12.15 9.09 -10.63
C LYS A 19 11.13 10.20 -10.33
N LYS A 20 10.48 10.76 -11.35
CA LYS A 20 9.46 11.82 -11.23
C LYS A 20 8.16 11.34 -10.59
N ILE A 21 7.80 10.07 -10.79
CA ILE A 21 6.60 9.46 -10.18
C ILE A 21 6.84 9.18 -8.69
N GLY A 22 8.10 9.27 -8.20
CA GLY A 22 8.43 9.07 -6.78
C GLY A 22 8.26 7.64 -6.28
N ILE A 23 7.75 6.74 -7.14
CA ILE A 23 7.56 5.32 -6.86
C ILE A 23 8.88 4.62 -7.21
N SER A 24 9.56 4.10 -6.19
CA SER A 24 10.66 3.16 -6.43
C SER A 24 10.11 1.93 -7.16
N LEU A 25 10.80 1.44 -8.20
CA LEU A 25 10.35 0.25 -8.93
C LEU A 25 10.17 -0.97 -8.01
N ALA A 26 10.93 -1.06 -6.93
CA ALA A 26 10.89 -2.17 -5.98
C ALA A 26 9.54 -2.30 -5.24
N PRO A 27 9.01 -1.27 -4.54
CA PRO A 27 7.68 -1.35 -3.93
C PRO A 27 6.55 -1.49 -4.96
N PHE A 28 6.72 -1.01 -6.20
CA PHE A 28 5.72 -1.21 -7.26
C PHE A 28 5.60 -2.68 -7.67
N THR A 29 6.72 -3.36 -7.96
CA THR A 29 6.70 -4.78 -8.30
C THR A 29 6.26 -5.63 -7.11
N LEU A 30 6.65 -5.24 -5.89
CA LEU A 30 6.19 -5.88 -4.65
C LEU A 30 4.66 -5.78 -4.52
N ALA A 31 4.08 -4.59 -4.68
CA ALA A 31 2.64 -4.39 -4.62
C ALA A 31 1.88 -5.19 -5.69
N LEU A 32 2.41 -5.24 -6.92
CA LEU A 32 1.83 -6.04 -8.00
C LEU A 32 1.84 -7.55 -7.68
N VAL A 33 2.97 -8.07 -7.19
CA VAL A 33 3.09 -9.49 -6.83
C VAL A 33 2.19 -9.85 -5.64
N LEU A 34 2.14 -8.99 -4.62
CA LEU A 34 1.23 -9.17 -3.48
C LEU A 34 -0.23 -9.08 -3.92
N GLY A 35 -0.55 -8.19 -4.86
CA GLY A 35 -1.88 -8.09 -5.47
C GLY A 35 -2.30 -9.39 -6.16
N ASN A 36 -1.44 -9.97 -7.01
CA ASN A 36 -1.74 -11.24 -7.68
C ASN A 36 -2.00 -12.36 -6.67
N ARG A 37 -1.20 -12.46 -5.58
CA ARG A 37 -1.41 -13.44 -4.51
C ARG A 37 -2.72 -13.20 -3.75
N ALA A 38 -3.07 -11.94 -3.50
CA ALA A 38 -4.31 -11.58 -2.86
C ALA A 38 -5.53 -11.93 -3.73
N GLU A 39 -5.46 -11.70 -5.05
CA GLU A 39 -6.52 -12.07 -5.99
C GLU A 39 -6.71 -13.58 -6.05
N ASP A 40 -5.63 -14.36 -6.14
CA ASP A 40 -5.71 -15.83 -6.14
C ASP A 40 -6.39 -16.35 -4.86
N ALA A 41 -5.99 -15.84 -3.69
CA ALA A 41 -6.60 -16.21 -2.41
C ALA A 41 -8.06 -15.75 -2.30
N PHE A 42 -8.39 -14.56 -2.83
CA PHE A 42 -9.75 -14.03 -2.87
C PHE A 42 -10.65 -14.89 -3.77
N ARG A 43 -10.18 -15.23 -4.98
CA ARG A 43 -10.88 -16.13 -5.92
C ARG A 43 -11.09 -17.51 -5.30
N LEU A 44 -10.06 -18.09 -4.68
CA LEU A 44 -10.16 -19.37 -4.00
C LEU A 44 -11.22 -19.34 -2.89
N SER A 45 -11.26 -18.25 -2.11
CA SER A 45 -12.25 -18.05 -1.05
C SER A 45 -13.67 -17.89 -1.60
N MET A 46 -13.83 -17.18 -2.73
CA MET A 46 -15.14 -17.03 -3.38
C MET A 46 -15.62 -18.32 -4.02
N ILE A 47 -14.76 -19.07 -4.69
CA ILE A 47 -15.11 -20.38 -5.27
C ILE A 47 -15.48 -21.35 -4.15
N GLY A 48 -14.69 -21.38 -3.06
CA GLY A 48 -14.96 -22.21 -1.89
C GLY A 48 -16.25 -21.87 -1.14
N SER A 49 -16.73 -20.63 -1.24
CA SER A 49 -17.97 -20.15 -0.59
C SER A 49 -19.18 -20.06 -1.51
N GLY A 50 -19.05 -20.41 -2.79
CA GLY A 50 -20.12 -20.24 -3.78
C GLY A 50 -20.42 -18.77 -4.13
N GLY A 51 -19.46 -17.86 -3.91
CA GLY A 51 -19.58 -16.43 -4.17
C GLY A 51 -20.13 -15.61 -2.99
N ASP A 52 -20.27 -16.21 -1.81
CA ASP A 52 -20.82 -15.53 -0.63
C ASP A 52 -19.74 -14.75 0.14
N LEU A 53 -19.88 -13.42 0.21
CA LEU A 53 -18.95 -12.53 0.91
C LEU A 53 -18.95 -12.70 2.44
N ARG A 54 -19.94 -13.39 3.02
CA ARG A 54 -19.98 -13.70 4.46
C ARG A 54 -18.90 -14.71 4.84
N VAL A 55 -18.21 -15.34 3.87
CA VAL A 55 -17.03 -16.17 4.14
C VAL A 55 -15.94 -15.40 4.91
N PHE A 56 -15.80 -14.11 4.66
CA PHE A 56 -14.86 -13.23 5.37
C PHE A 56 -15.30 -12.88 6.81
N TRP A 57 -16.54 -13.21 7.19
CA TRP A 57 -17.08 -13.10 8.55
C TRP A 57 -17.65 -14.43 9.07
N SER A 58 -17.18 -15.54 8.51
CA SER A 58 -17.67 -16.89 8.85
C SER A 58 -17.38 -17.30 10.29
N ASN A 59 -16.35 -16.71 10.91
CA ASN A 59 -15.95 -16.97 12.28
C ASN A 59 -15.44 -15.67 12.95
N GLY A 60 -15.51 -15.59 14.29
CA GLY A 60 -14.98 -14.46 15.05
C GLY A 60 -13.50 -14.17 14.78
N LEU A 61 -12.69 -15.20 14.52
CA LEU A 61 -11.27 -15.03 14.19
C LEU A 61 -11.10 -14.41 12.79
N VAL A 62 -11.68 -15.01 11.75
CA VAL A 62 -11.57 -14.50 10.38
C VAL A 62 -12.16 -13.09 10.27
N GLY A 63 -13.35 -12.87 10.85
CA GLY A 63 -14.02 -11.58 10.86
C GLY A 63 -13.22 -10.49 11.57
N SER A 64 -12.53 -10.81 12.67
CA SER A 64 -11.67 -9.82 13.35
C SER A 64 -10.46 -9.43 12.49
N ILE A 65 -9.81 -10.39 11.82
CA ILE A 65 -8.70 -10.11 10.90
C ILE A 65 -9.19 -9.30 9.70
N THR A 66 -10.31 -9.66 9.07
CA THR A 66 -10.88 -8.90 7.94
C THR A 66 -11.24 -7.48 8.37
N THR A 67 -11.87 -7.32 9.53
CA THR A 67 -12.22 -6.00 10.07
C THR A 67 -10.97 -5.15 10.31
N LEU A 68 -9.94 -5.73 10.94
CA LEU A 68 -8.66 -5.06 11.16
C LEU A 68 -7.99 -4.67 9.83
N ALA A 69 -7.98 -5.57 8.84
CA ALA A 69 -7.41 -5.32 7.52
C ALA A 69 -8.11 -4.17 6.78
N ILE A 70 -9.43 -3.98 7.00
CA ILE A 70 -10.18 -2.84 6.45
C ILE A 70 -9.88 -1.56 7.23
N VAL A 71 -9.74 -1.62 8.57
CA VAL A 71 -9.55 -0.44 9.42
C VAL A 71 -8.13 0.12 9.35
N LEU A 72 -7.11 -0.73 9.37
CA LEU A 72 -5.68 -0.38 9.36
C LEU A 72 -5.24 0.60 8.24
N PRO A 73 -5.65 0.46 6.96
CA PRO A 73 -5.25 1.40 5.91
C PRO A 73 -5.77 2.83 6.14
N PHE A 74 -6.78 3.02 6.99
CA PHE A 74 -7.31 4.34 7.35
C PHE A 74 -6.60 4.97 8.55
N TRP A 75 -5.59 4.32 9.14
CA TRP A 75 -4.80 4.88 10.25
C TRP A 75 -4.33 6.33 10.03
N PRO A 76 -3.74 6.72 8.88
CA PRO A 76 -3.33 8.12 8.67
C PRO A 76 -4.50 9.10 8.61
N VAL A 77 -5.68 8.66 8.16
CA VAL A 77 -6.90 9.48 8.14
C VAL A 77 -7.41 9.69 9.57
N ILE A 78 -7.40 8.63 10.37
CA ILE A 78 -7.78 8.66 11.79
C ILE A 78 -6.83 9.60 12.56
N ASP A 79 -5.52 9.47 12.37
CA ASP A 79 -4.49 10.33 12.98
C ASP A 79 -4.68 11.81 12.60
N GLY A 80 -4.94 12.10 11.32
CA GLY A 80 -5.21 13.45 10.84
C GLY A 80 -6.51 14.05 11.42
N MET A 81 -7.56 13.25 11.60
CA MET A 81 -8.81 13.68 12.22
C MET A 81 -8.67 13.91 13.73
N LEU A 82 -7.98 13.03 14.46
CA LEU A 82 -7.70 13.18 15.90
C LEU A 82 -6.81 14.39 16.17
N SER A 83 -5.80 14.62 15.32
CA SER A 83 -4.93 15.80 15.38
C SER A 83 -5.69 17.11 15.20
N ARG A 84 -6.79 17.09 14.42
CA ARG A 84 -7.68 18.24 14.22
C ARG A 84 -8.65 18.46 15.38
N VAL A 85 -9.03 17.41 16.10
CA VAL A 85 -10.00 17.46 17.22
C VAL A 85 -9.34 17.66 18.58
N GLY A 86 -8.01 17.45 18.71
CA GLY A 86 -7.20 18.26 19.63
C GLY A 86 -6.39 17.55 20.71
N TRP A 87 -5.55 16.54 20.41
CA TRP A 87 -4.77 15.87 21.47
C TRP A 87 -3.26 15.62 21.25
N THR A 88 -2.59 16.14 20.21
CA THR A 88 -1.14 15.85 20.01
C THR A 88 -0.26 17.09 19.71
N GLN A 89 -0.30 18.11 20.57
CA GLN A 89 0.78 19.09 20.68
C GLN A 89 1.67 18.81 21.90
N ARG A 90 2.62 17.88 21.76
CA ARG A 90 3.80 17.65 22.62
C ARG A 90 4.77 16.82 21.76
N THR A 91 5.96 17.22 21.32
CA THR A 91 6.96 18.18 21.82
C THR A 91 7.89 18.57 20.65
N ARG A 92 7.83 19.81 20.16
CA ARG A 92 8.90 20.38 19.32
C ARG A 92 9.01 21.88 19.53
N THR A 93 9.14 22.27 20.78
CA THR A 93 9.51 23.63 21.17
C THR A 93 10.79 23.56 21.98
N THR A 94 11.75 24.38 21.55
CA THR A 94 12.90 24.90 22.30
C THR A 94 14.01 23.94 22.74
N LEU A 95 14.96 23.68 21.83
CA LEU A 95 16.39 23.71 22.18
C LEU A 95 17.17 24.44 21.06
N GLN A 96 17.01 25.77 21.04
CA GLN A 96 18.14 26.66 20.75
C GLN A 96 18.54 27.28 22.10
N PRO A 97 19.85 27.48 22.35
CA PRO A 97 20.27 28.87 22.37
C PRO A 97 21.65 29.14 21.75
N LYS A 98 21.66 30.22 20.95
CA LYS A 98 22.72 31.16 20.55
C LYS A 98 23.96 30.66 19.82
#